data_AF-A0A3C2APZ5-F1
#
_entry.id   AF-A0A3C2APZ5-F1
#
_cell.length_a   1.000
_cell.length_b   1.000
_cell.length_c   1.000
_cell.angle_alpha   90.00
_cell.angle_beta   90.00
_cell.angle_gamma   90.00
#
_symmetry.space_group_name_H-M   'P 1'
#
loop_
_entity.id
_entity.type
_entity.pdbx_description
1 polymer ?
#
loop_
_entity_poly.entity_id
_entity_poly.type
_entity_poly.pdbx_seq_one_letter_code
_entity_poly.pdbx_strand_id
1 'polypeptide(L)'
;VKVQVDEKAHELHLGPGDMMTVPANTPHSPVRHEGSIGLVVERIREGRGFTDGLLWYCDNCNNKLHETYFELKNIETDFLPRFKEYYGSEEHRTCSECGHVMETDSRFV
;
A
#
# COMPACT_ATOMS: atom_id res chain seq x y z
N VAL A 1 -3.53 2.93 10.85
CA VAL A 1 -3.30 2.00 9.72
C VAL A 1 -4.58 1.88 8.94
N LYS A 2 -4.58 2.23 7.66
CA LYS A 2 -5.75 2.00 6.80
C LYS A 2 -5.73 0.56 6.31
N VAL A 3 -6.85 -0.15 6.31
CA VAL A 3 -6.97 -1.54 5.86
C VAL A 3 -8.19 -1.69 4.95
N GLN A 4 -8.15 -2.63 4.01
CA GLN A 4 -9.31 -3.01 3.21
C GLN A 4 -9.86 -4.34 3.72
N VAL A 5 -11.11 -4.33 4.19
CA VAL A 5 -11.84 -5.51 4.68
C VAL A 5 -13.22 -5.49 4.05
N ASP A 6 -13.64 -6.62 3.47
CA ASP A 6 -14.93 -6.73 2.76
C ASP A 6 -15.16 -5.58 1.75
N GLU A 7 -14.11 -5.26 0.97
CA GLU A 7 -14.08 -4.18 -0.05
C GLU A 7 -14.29 -2.77 0.50
N LYS A 8 -14.19 -2.58 1.83
CA LYS A 8 -14.34 -1.30 2.50
C LYS A 8 -13.06 -0.88 3.19
N ALA A 9 -12.77 0.42 3.11
CA ALA A 9 -11.68 1.02 3.86
C ALA A 9 -12.08 1.17 5.34
N HIS A 10 -11.21 0.68 6.21
CA HIS A 10 -11.29 0.85 7.66
C HIS A 10 -9.99 1.47 8.18
N GLU A 11 -10.09 2.25 9.26
CA GLU A 11 -8.94 2.82 9.93
C GLU A 11 -8.77 2.22 11.32
N LEU A 12 -7.59 1.65 11.57
CA LEU A 12 -7.18 1.10 12.85
C LEU A 12 -6.18 2.04 13.51
N HIS A 13 -6.51 2.54 14.70
CA HIS A 13 -5.58 3.33 15.50
C HIS A 13 -4.71 2.40 16.35
N LEU A 14 -3.39 2.58 16.28
CA LEU A 14 -2.42 1.87 17.10
C LEU A 14 -1.70 2.88 18.00
N GLY A 15 -1.89 2.75 19.30
CA GLY A 15 -1.16 3.49 20.32
C GLY A 15 0.10 2.76 20.80
N PRO A 16 0.86 3.40 21.71
CA PRO A 16 2.02 2.76 22.34
C PRO A 16 1.64 1.48 23.10
N GLY A 17 2.31 0.38 22.79
CA GLY A 17 2.06 -0.93 23.42
C GLY A 17 1.00 -1.79 22.72
N ASP A 18 0.26 -1.22 21.76
CA ASP A 18 -0.71 -2.00 20.97
C ASP A 18 -0.01 -2.99 20.05
N MET A 19 -0.67 -4.12 19.83
CA MET A 19 -0.26 -5.15 18.88
C MET A 19 -1.40 -5.42 17.91
N MET A 20 -1.04 -5.67 16.65
CA MET A 20 -1.99 -6.16 15.66
C MET A 20 -1.35 -7.24 14.81
N THR A 21 -2.17 -8.20 14.37
CA THR A 21 -1.83 -9.18 13.36
C THR A 21 -2.54 -8.85 12.07
N VAL A 22 -1.81 -8.82 10.95
CA VAL A 22 -2.39 -8.62 9.62
C VAL A 22 -2.53 -9.99 8.94
N PRO A 23 -3.76 -10.45 8.63
CA PRO A 23 -3.95 -11.68 7.87
C PRO A 23 -3.30 -11.59 6.48
N ALA A 24 -2.99 -12.75 5.91
CA ALA A 24 -2.44 -12.82 4.56
C ALA A 24 -3.42 -12.19 3.55
N ASN A 25 -2.87 -11.51 2.53
CA ASN A 25 -3.63 -10.85 1.46
C ASN A 25 -4.61 -9.77 1.93
N THR A 26 -4.44 -9.19 3.13
CA THR A 26 -5.18 -8.00 3.56
C THR A 26 -4.45 -6.73 3.10
N PRO A 27 -5.00 -5.94 2.15
CA PRO A 27 -4.40 -4.67 1.78
C PRO A 27 -4.38 -3.73 3.00
N HIS A 28 -3.20 -3.16 3.29
CA HIS A 28 -3.00 -2.28 4.42
C HIS A 28 -2.00 -1.18 4.08
N SER A 29 -2.26 0.03 4.57
CA SER A 29 -1.42 1.21 4.39
C SER A 29 -1.03 1.76 5.78
N PRO A 30 0.20 1.46 6.24
CA PRO A 30 0.72 2.02 7.49
C PRO A 30 0.99 3.52 7.35
N VAL A 31 0.55 4.29 8.35
CA VAL A 31 0.89 5.71 8.52
C VAL A 31 1.62 5.84 9.85
N ARG A 32 2.75 6.56 9.85
CA ARG A 32 3.60 6.74 11.04
C ARG A 32 3.77 8.23 11.33
N HIS A 33 3.81 8.57 12.62
CA HIS A 33 4.00 9.94 13.08
C HIS A 33 5.45 10.17 13.51
N GLU A 34 5.89 11.43 13.45
CA GLU A 34 7.22 11.83 13.89
C GLU A 34 7.47 11.41 15.35
N GLY A 35 8.68 10.91 15.63
CA GLY A 35 9.08 10.44 16.97
C GLY A 35 8.48 9.10 17.42
N SER A 36 7.62 8.46 16.63
CA SER A 36 7.07 7.14 16.96
C SER A 36 8.06 6.00 16.67
N ILE A 37 7.99 4.93 17.46
CA ILE A 37 8.76 3.69 17.26
C ILE A 37 7.77 2.53 17.15
N GLY A 38 7.94 1.67 16.14
CA GLY A 38 7.12 0.48 15.97
C GLY A 38 7.95 -0.71 15.49
N LEU A 39 7.60 -1.90 15.96
CA LEU A 39 8.20 -3.16 15.55
C LEU A 39 7.30 -3.84 14.51
N VAL A 40 7.89 -4.27 13.40
CA VAL A 40 7.22 -5.08 12.37
C VAL A 40 7.98 -6.40 12.22
N VAL A 41 7.25 -7.52 12.20
CA VAL A 41 7.81 -8.85 12.01
C VAL A 41 7.13 -9.49 10.81
N GLU A 42 7.92 -9.85 9.80
CA GLU A 42 7.46 -10.48 8.56
C GLU A 42 8.27 -11.75 8.26
N ARG A 43 7.79 -12.54 7.29
CA ARG A 43 8.47 -13.75 6.84
C ARG A 43 9.12 -13.54 5.47
N ILE A 44 10.33 -14.06 5.28
CA ILE A 44 11.00 -14.07 3.98
C ILE A 44 10.23 -14.95 2.98
N ARG A 45 10.02 -14.40 1.78
CA ARG A 45 9.24 -14.98 0.67
C ARG A 45 10.09 -15.31 -0.56
N GLU A 46 11.26 -14.69 -0.70
CA GLU A 46 12.19 -14.88 -1.84
C GLU A 46 12.47 -16.37 -2.13
N GLY A 47 12.41 -16.74 -3.41
CA GLY A 47 12.71 -18.09 -3.91
C GLY A 47 11.64 -19.14 -3.60
N ARG A 48 10.48 -18.73 -3.06
CA ARG A 48 9.40 -19.65 -2.66
C ARG A 48 8.17 -19.61 -3.57
N GLY A 49 8.22 -18.85 -4.65
CA GLY A 49 7.12 -18.71 -5.61
C GLY A 49 5.94 -17.84 -5.12
N PHE A 50 6.16 -17.02 -4.08
CA PHE A 50 5.19 -16.02 -3.63
C PHE A 50 5.50 -14.65 -4.24
N THR A 51 4.47 -13.85 -4.44
CA THR A 51 4.58 -12.45 -4.80
C THR A 51 3.96 -11.56 -3.73
N ASP A 52 4.50 -10.35 -3.59
CA ASP A 52 3.91 -9.27 -2.83
C ASP A 52 3.15 -8.34 -3.79
N GLY A 53 2.10 -7.69 -3.26
CA GLY A 53 1.25 -6.78 -4.03
C GLY A 53 1.29 -5.37 -3.46
N LEU A 54 1.42 -4.37 -4.33
CA LEU A 54 1.15 -2.97 -4.01
C LEU A 54 -0.14 -2.55 -4.72
N LEU A 55 -1.07 -1.98 -3.96
CA LEU A 55 -2.40 -1.63 -4.43
C LEU A 55 -2.70 -0.17 -4.11
N TRP A 56 -3.39 0.50 -5.03
CA TRP A 56 -3.87 1.86 -4.87
C TRP A 56 -5.38 1.92 -5.03
N TYR A 57 -6.00 2.77 -4.22
CA TYR A 57 -7.44 2.99 -4.19
C TYR A 57 -7.70 4.48 -4.32
N CYS A 58 -8.84 4.85 -4.89
CA CYS A 58 -9.24 6.23 -5.06
C CYS A 58 -9.57 6.87 -3.71
N ASP A 59 -8.98 8.02 -3.40
CA ASP A 59 -9.26 8.74 -2.15
C ASP A 59 -10.70 9.29 -2.08
N ASN A 60 -11.38 9.44 -3.22
CA ASN A 60 -12.75 9.96 -3.29
C ASN A 60 -13.83 8.87 -3.10
N CYS A 61 -13.67 7.71 -3.73
CA CYS A 61 -14.70 6.65 -3.73
C CYS A 61 -14.22 5.25 -3.31
N ASN A 62 -12.95 5.10 -2.94
CA ASN A 62 -12.32 3.83 -2.59
C ASN A 62 -12.29 2.76 -3.70
N ASN A 63 -12.65 3.08 -4.95
CA ASN A 63 -12.48 2.15 -6.06
C ASN A 63 -11.00 1.83 -6.30
N LYS A 64 -10.67 0.57 -6.60
CA LYS A 64 -9.29 0.15 -6.89
C LYS A 64 -8.81 0.81 -8.19
N LEU A 65 -7.64 1.44 -8.14
CA LEU A 65 -7.05 2.16 -9.26
C LEU A 65 -6.04 1.31 -10.01
N HIS A 66 -5.09 0.74 -9.26
CA HIS A 66 -3.98 0.01 -9.83
C HIS A 66 -3.47 -1.02 -8.82
N GLU A 67 -2.90 -2.09 -9.32
CA GLU A 67 -2.17 -3.06 -8.53
C GLU A 67 -1.00 -3.62 -9.33
N THR A 68 0.08 -3.93 -8.63
CA THR A 68 1.25 -4.57 -9.21
C THR A 68 1.77 -5.64 -8.27
N TYR A 69 2.19 -6.77 -8.82
CA TYR A 69 2.67 -7.92 -8.08
C TYR A 69 4.08 -8.28 -8.52
N PHE A 70 4.95 -8.56 -7.55
CA PHE A 70 6.36 -8.87 -7.81
C PHE A 70 6.93 -9.75 -6.71
N GLU A 71 8.01 -10.47 -7.03
CA GLU A 71 8.79 -11.15 -6.00
C GLU A 71 9.55 -10.11 -5.17
N LEU A 72 9.28 -10.07 -3.88
CA LEU A 72 9.93 -9.15 -2.95
C LEU A 72 11.25 -9.73 -2.43
N LYS A 73 12.35 -9.03 -2.71
CA LYS A 73 13.71 -9.37 -2.24
C LYS A 73 14.20 -8.36 -1.22
N ASN A 74 14.00 -7.07 -1.50
CA ASN A 74 14.35 -5.98 -0.61
C ASN A 74 13.26 -4.89 -0.66
N ILE A 75 12.59 -4.68 0.47
CA ILE A 75 11.49 -3.72 0.61
C ILE A 75 11.91 -2.27 0.32
N GLU A 76 13.14 -1.88 0.63
CA GLU A 76 13.62 -0.50 0.46
C GLU A 76 13.84 -0.15 -1.01
N THR A 77 14.19 -1.13 -1.83
CA THR A 77 14.53 -0.91 -3.24
C THR A 77 13.42 -1.35 -4.18
N ASP A 78 12.71 -2.43 -3.87
CA ASP A 78 11.80 -3.07 -4.83
C ASP A 78 10.47 -2.32 -4.96
N PHE A 79 10.08 -1.55 -3.93
CA PHE A 79 8.86 -0.75 -3.95
C PHE A 79 9.02 0.51 -4.83
N LEU A 80 10.20 1.12 -4.83
CA LEU A 80 10.43 2.42 -5.48
C LEU A 80 10.10 2.44 -6.98
N PRO A 81 10.49 1.45 -7.81
CA PRO A 81 10.10 1.44 -9.22
C PRO A 81 8.59 1.35 -9.40
N ARG A 82 7.88 0.66 -8.50
CA ARG A 82 6.42 0.48 -8.57
C ARG A 82 5.69 1.76 -8.19
N PHE A 83 6.22 2.48 -7.21
CA PHE A 83 5.74 3.83 -6.89
C PHE A 83 5.92 4.78 -8.07
N LYS A 84 7.10 4.77 -8.71
CA LYS A 84 7.37 5.61 -9.90
C LYS A 84 6.45 5.28 -11.07
N GLU A 85 6.20 3.99 -11.31
CA GLU A 85 5.25 3.52 -12.33
C GLU A 85 3.84 4.07 -12.09
N TYR A 86 3.34 3.98 -10.84
CA TYR A 86 2.03 4.49 -10.48
C TYR A 86 1.96 6.02 -10.54
N TYR A 87 2.84 6.73 -9.81
CA TYR A 87 2.76 8.19 -9.69
C TYR A 87 3.13 8.91 -11.00
N GLY A 88 3.96 8.30 -11.85
CA GLY A 88 4.29 8.82 -13.19
C GLY A 88 3.21 8.61 -14.25
N SER A 89 2.16 7.83 -13.97
CA SER A 89 1.09 7.52 -14.91
C SER A 89 -0.22 8.21 -14.51
N GLU A 90 -0.69 9.17 -15.31
CA GLU A 90 -2.02 9.75 -15.13
C GLU A 90 -3.13 8.72 -15.30
N GLU A 91 -2.95 7.78 -16.23
CA GLU A 91 -3.89 6.68 -16.46
C GLU A 91 -4.07 5.82 -15.19
N HIS A 92 -2.98 5.42 -14.53
CA HIS A 92 -3.06 4.63 -13.29
C HIS A 92 -3.63 5.43 -12.11
N ARG A 93 -3.48 6.76 -12.12
CA ARG A 93 -4.05 7.66 -11.10
C ARG A 93 -5.50 8.06 -11.36
N THR A 94 -6.03 7.80 -12.55
CA THR A 94 -7.40 8.20 -12.92
C THR A 94 -8.40 7.14 -12.53
N CYS A 95 -9.35 7.49 -11.67
CA CYS A 95 -10.40 6.57 -11.25
C CYS A 95 -11.39 6.30 -12.37
N SER A 96 -11.52 5.02 -12.76
CA SER A 96 -12.50 4.58 -13.76
C SER A 96 -13.96 4.76 -13.34
N GLU A 97 -14.22 4.86 -12.03
CA GLU A 97 -15.59 4.92 -11.49
C GLU A 97 -16.09 6.35 -11.28
N CYS A 98 -15.25 7.24 -10.72
CA CYS A 98 -15.66 8.62 -10.43
C CYS A 98 -14.90 9.69 -11.24
N GLY A 99 -13.93 9.31 -12.07
CA GLY A 99 -13.12 10.24 -12.87
C GLY A 99 -12.12 11.07 -12.07
N HIS A 100 -12.05 10.92 -10.75
CA HIS A 100 -11.06 11.62 -9.93
C HIS A 100 -9.65 11.17 -10.29
N VAL A 101 -8.75 12.13 -10.54
CA VAL A 101 -7.33 11.88 -10.77
C VAL A 101 -6.59 12.11 -9.46
N MET A 102 -5.96 11.06 -8.93
CA MET A 102 -5.17 11.13 -7.70
C MET A 102 -3.97 12.07 -7.88
N GLU A 103 -3.61 12.81 -6.83
CA GLU A 103 -2.41 13.66 -6.85
C GLU A 103 -1.12 12.84 -7.03
N THR A 104 -0.07 13.50 -7.53
CA THR A 104 1.27 12.90 -7.60
C THR A 104 2.04 13.09 -6.29
N ASP A 105 3.13 12.36 -6.12
CA ASP A 105 4.06 12.52 -5.00
C ASP A 105 5.45 12.83 -5.54
N SER A 106 5.96 14.02 -5.22
CA SER A 106 7.24 14.54 -5.71
C SER A 106 8.46 13.68 -5.38
N ARG A 107 8.34 12.72 -4.44
CA ARG A 107 9.38 11.74 -4.14
C ARG A 107 9.52 10.68 -5.23
N PHE A 108 8.49 10.49 -6.04
CA PHE A 108 8.36 9.39 -6.99
C PHE A 108 8.06 9.84 -8.43
N VAL A 109 8.06 11.15 -8.71
CA VAL A 109 8.00 11.73 -10.07
C VAL A 109 9.30 12.42 -10.44
#